data_AF-A0A7S2I011-F1
#
_entry.id   AF-A0A7S2I011-F1
#
_cell.length_a   1.000
_cell.length_b   1.000
_cell.length_c   1.000
_cell.angle_alpha   90.00
_cell.angle_beta   90.00
_cell.angle_gamma   90.00
#
_symmetry.space_group_name_H-M   'P 1'
#
loop_
_entity.id
_entity.type
_entity.pdbx_description
1 polymer ?
#
loop_
_entity_poly.entity_id
_entity_poly.type
_entity_poly.pdbx_seq_one_letter_code
_entity_poly.pdbx_strand_id
1 'polypeptide(L)'
;IGAYTVEVGDDKQKATFIDTPGHEAFTSMRARGAQVTDIAVLVVAATDGVMPQTREAIAHAQAAEVPIIVAINKIDMPNANPDQTRQNLSEEGLICEEWGGEVPMVECSAKKNINIDNLLEVITLTAEVGELKAAYDVPAAGVVLESTFEASRGSLATLLVQRGTLRVGDIAIAGAK
;
A
#
# COMPACT_ATOMS: atom_id res chain seq x y z
N ILE A 1 6.61 -11.09 -2.43
CA ILE A 1 6.08 -9.73 -2.16
C ILE A 1 7.23 -8.78 -2.42
N GLY A 2 7.07 -7.85 -3.37
CA GLY A 2 8.09 -6.85 -3.64
C GLY A 2 7.99 -5.70 -2.64
N ALA A 3 9.13 -5.14 -2.22
CA ALA A 3 9.15 -3.90 -1.45
C ALA A 3 10.15 -2.93 -2.08
N TYR A 4 9.73 -1.69 -2.27
CA TYR A 4 10.52 -0.66 -2.94
C TYR A 4 10.42 0.65 -2.16
N THR A 5 11.56 1.26 -1.84
CA THR A 5 11.61 2.56 -1.18
C THR A 5 11.89 3.66 -2.20
N VAL A 6 11.06 4.70 -2.19
CA VAL A 6 11.20 5.88 -3.04
C VAL A 6 11.23 7.15 -2.18
N GLU A 7 11.92 8.18 -2.67
CA GLU A 7 11.87 9.52 -2.08
C GLU A 7 10.67 10.27 -2.67
N VAL A 8 9.84 10.83 -1.80
CA VAL A 8 8.62 11.58 -2.12
C VAL A 8 8.68 12.98 -1.53
N GLY A 9 8.12 13.95 -2.28
CA GLY A 9 8.09 15.36 -1.92
C GLY A 9 9.45 16.05 -2.00
N ASP A 10 9.43 17.38 -1.79
CA ASP A 10 10.64 18.21 -1.82
C ASP A 10 11.61 17.91 -0.66
N ASP A 11 11.07 17.49 0.48
CA ASP A 11 11.82 17.08 1.67
C ASP A 11 12.43 15.68 1.55
N LYS A 12 12.21 14.98 0.41
CA LYS A 12 12.73 13.64 0.14
C LYS A 12 12.38 12.63 1.24
N GLN A 13 11.15 12.70 1.74
CA GLN A 13 10.64 11.72 2.68
C GLN A 13 10.66 10.33 2.04
N LYS A 14 10.93 9.28 2.82
CA LYS A 14 11.04 7.91 2.29
C LYS A 14 9.71 7.19 2.45
N ALA A 15 9.11 6.79 1.34
CA ALA A 15 7.94 5.92 1.31
C ALA A 15 8.35 4.52 0.85
N THR A 16 7.92 3.47 1.56
CA THR A 16 8.16 2.08 1.17
C THR A 16 6.86 1.45 0.67
N PHE A 17 6.82 1.11 -0.60
CA PHE A 17 5.68 0.46 -1.24
C PHE A 17 5.81 -1.06 -1.16
N ILE A 18 4.75 -1.71 -0.72
CA ILE A 18 4.63 -3.18 -0.69
C ILE A 18 3.71 -3.60 -1.83
N ASP A 19 4.27 -4.26 -2.84
CA ASP A 19 3.52 -4.75 -4.00
C ASP A 19 2.98 -6.16 -3.72
N THR A 20 1.66 -6.24 -3.52
CA THR A 20 0.93 -7.51 -3.32
C THR A 20 0.32 -8.00 -4.63
N PRO A 21 0.58 -9.24 -5.07
CA PRO A 21 -0.07 -9.81 -6.25
C PRO A 21 -1.60 -9.81 -6.14
N GLY A 22 -2.31 -9.39 -7.19
CA GLY A 22 -3.76 -9.22 -7.20
C GLY A 22 -4.61 -10.50 -7.37
N HIS A 23 -3.99 -11.66 -7.58
CA HIS A 23 -4.73 -12.92 -7.84
C HIS A 23 -5.37 -13.47 -6.55
N GLU A 24 -6.58 -14.04 -6.65
CA GLU A 24 -7.31 -14.70 -5.54
C GLU A 24 -6.47 -15.74 -4.77
N ALA A 25 -5.44 -16.33 -5.39
CA ALA A 25 -4.53 -17.28 -4.73
C ALA A 25 -3.62 -16.64 -3.66
N PHE A 26 -3.65 -15.31 -3.50
CA PHE A 26 -2.75 -14.53 -2.64
C PHE A 26 -3.49 -13.76 -1.53
N THR A 27 -4.69 -14.17 -1.16
CA THR A 27 -5.48 -13.61 -0.03
C THR A 27 -4.66 -13.51 1.26
N SER A 28 -3.81 -14.51 1.53
CA SER A 28 -2.90 -14.51 2.70
C SER A 28 -1.79 -13.46 2.60
N MET A 29 -1.29 -13.17 1.39
CA MET A 29 -0.31 -12.11 1.17
C MET A 29 -0.94 -10.72 1.28
N ARG A 30 -2.19 -10.55 0.85
CA ARG A 30 -2.95 -9.29 1.06
C ARG A 30 -3.26 -9.04 2.53
N ALA A 31 -3.71 -10.06 3.27
CA ALA A 31 -3.94 -9.94 4.71
C ALA A 31 -2.65 -9.61 5.48
N ARG A 32 -1.52 -10.24 5.11
CA ARG A 32 -0.20 -9.93 5.70
C ARG A 32 0.30 -8.55 5.28
N GLY A 33 0.08 -8.14 4.04
CA GLY A 33 0.44 -6.80 3.56
C GLY A 33 -0.32 -5.73 4.35
N ALA A 34 -1.65 -5.83 4.41
CA ALA A 34 -2.51 -4.89 5.10
C ALA A 34 -2.14 -4.75 6.59
N GLN A 35 -1.89 -5.85 7.32
CA GLN A 35 -1.48 -5.77 8.74
C GLN A 35 -0.10 -5.12 8.98
N VAL A 36 0.71 -5.01 7.94
CA VAL A 36 2.11 -4.58 8.03
C VAL A 36 2.31 -3.17 7.47
N THR A 37 1.36 -2.67 6.67
CA THR A 37 1.36 -1.34 6.07
C THR A 37 0.64 -0.32 6.94
N ASP A 38 1.15 0.90 6.95
CA ASP A 38 0.50 2.03 7.61
C ASP A 38 -0.64 2.64 6.79
N ILE A 39 -0.60 2.51 5.45
CA ILE A 39 -1.59 3.04 4.51
C ILE A 39 -1.82 2.03 3.37
N ALA A 40 -3.07 1.86 2.96
CA ALA A 40 -3.45 1.04 1.81
C ALA A 40 -3.83 1.91 0.60
N VAL A 41 -3.12 1.74 -0.52
CA VAL A 41 -3.46 2.41 -1.79
C VAL A 41 -4.27 1.46 -2.67
N LEU A 42 -5.57 1.76 -2.82
CA LEU A 42 -6.48 1.00 -3.66
C LEU A 42 -6.46 1.56 -5.09
N VAL A 43 -5.92 0.80 -6.03
CA VAL A 43 -5.90 1.19 -7.44
C VAL A 43 -7.13 0.64 -8.16
N VAL A 44 -7.97 1.54 -8.68
CA VAL A 44 -9.21 1.18 -9.40
C VAL A 44 -9.18 1.80 -10.79
N ALA A 45 -9.52 1.03 -11.82
CA ALA A 45 -9.54 1.54 -13.18
C ALA A 45 -10.80 2.37 -13.43
N ALA A 46 -10.65 3.59 -13.94
CA ALA A 46 -11.75 4.45 -14.36
C ALA A 46 -12.59 3.86 -15.51
N THR A 47 -12.06 2.88 -16.24
CA THR A 47 -12.76 2.21 -17.34
C THR A 47 -13.64 1.06 -16.88
N ASP A 48 -13.22 0.36 -15.82
CA ASP A 48 -13.76 -0.93 -15.41
C ASP A 48 -14.58 -0.79 -14.11
N GLY A 49 -14.29 0.24 -13.30
CA GLY A 49 -14.91 0.48 -12.00
C GLY A 49 -14.53 -0.58 -10.96
N VAL A 50 -15.42 -0.78 -9.99
CA VAL A 50 -15.25 -1.75 -8.90
C VAL A 50 -15.51 -3.17 -9.40
N MET A 51 -14.49 -4.02 -9.34
CA MET A 51 -14.55 -5.44 -9.69
C MET A 51 -14.55 -6.32 -8.43
N PRO A 52 -14.87 -7.63 -8.53
CA PRO A 52 -14.84 -8.54 -7.36
C PRO A 52 -13.51 -8.50 -6.59
N GLN A 53 -12.36 -8.45 -7.28
CA GLN A 53 -11.06 -8.34 -6.59
C GLN A 53 -10.89 -6.98 -5.86
N THR A 54 -11.50 -5.91 -6.37
CA THR A 54 -11.52 -4.61 -5.70
C THR A 54 -12.28 -4.71 -4.38
N ARG A 55 -13.45 -5.37 -4.38
CA ARG A 55 -14.25 -5.57 -3.14
C ARG A 55 -13.48 -6.38 -2.10
N GLU A 56 -12.79 -7.43 -2.53
CA GLU A 56 -11.93 -8.21 -1.63
C GLU A 56 -10.82 -7.34 -1.02
N ALA A 57 -10.16 -6.51 -1.84
CA ALA A 57 -9.12 -5.61 -1.35
C ALA A 57 -9.67 -4.58 -0.34
N ILE A 58 -10.86 -4.03 -0.60
CA ILE A 58 -11.56 -3.11 0.32
C ILE A 58 -11.82 -3.82 1.65
N ALA A 59 -12.41 -5.01 1.61
CA ALA A 59 -12.72 -5.78 2.81
C ALA A 59 -11.46 -6.11 3.65
N HIS A 60 -10.33 -6.42 3.00
CA HIS A 60 -9.07 -6.66 3.69
C HIS A 60 -8.50 -5.40 4.34
N ALA A 61 -8.53 -4.26 3.65
CA ALA A 61 -8.01 -3.01 4.19
C ALA A 61 -8.87 -2.51 5.37
N GLN A 62 -10.20 -2.60 5.25
CA GLN A 62 -11.13 -2.27 6.33
C GLN A 62 -10.97 -3.20 7.54
N ALA A 63 -10.83 -4.51 7.32
CA ALA A 63 -10.61 -5.47 8.40
C ALA A 63 -9.26 -5.32 9.10
N ALA A 64 -8.27 -4.73 8.43
CA ALA A 64 -6.97 -4.39 9.00
C ALA A 64 -6.94 -3.01 9.68
N GLU A 65 -8.04 -2.25 9.63
CA GLU A 65 -8.17 -0.90 10.18
C GLU A 65 -7.10 0.08 9.64
N VAL A 66 -6.68 -0.12 8.39
CA VAL A 66 -5.66 0.72 7.74
C VAL A 66 -6.34 1.83 6.93
N PRO A 67 -5.88 3.09 7.02
CA PRO A 67 -6.34 4.18 6.18
C PRO A 67 -6.25 3.83 4.69
N ILE A 68 -7.31 4.11 3.94
CA ILE A 68 -7.41 3.80 2.50
C ILE A 68 -7.31 5.09 1.69
N ILE A 69 -6.44 5.08 0.69
CA ILE A 69 -6.38 6.10 -0.37
C ILE A 69 -6.74 5.42 -1.68
N VAL A 70 -7.61 6.01 -2.49
CA VAL A 70 -7.99 5.45 -3.79
C VAL A 70 -7.26 6.18 -4.91
N ALA A 71 -6.58 5.41 -5.76
CA ALA A 71 -6.03 5.89 -7.03
C ALA A 71 -6.94 5.44 -8.19
N ILE A 72 -7.73 6.37 -8.73
CA ILE A 72 -8.58 6.13 -9.91
C ILE A 72 -7.72 6.24 -11.16
N ASN A 73 -7.24 5.11 -11.66
CA ASN A 73 -6.24 5.02 -12.73
C ASN A 73 -6.89 4.92 -14.13
N LYS A 74 -6.08 5.08 -15.19
CA LYS A 74 -6.48 5.02 -16.62
C LYS A 74 -7.38 6.18 -17.08
N ILE A 75 -7.26 7.37 -16.48
CA ILE A 75 -8.02 8.56 -16.94
C ILE A 75 -7.66 9.01 -18.36
N ASP A 76 -6.56 8.52 -18.92
CA ASP A 76 -6.16 8.79 -20.30
C ASP A 76 -6.98 8.03 -21.35
N MET A 77 -7.82 7.09 -20.93
CA MET A 77 -8.65 6.29 -21.84
C MET A 77 -9.94 7.02 -22.22
N PRO A 78 -10.39 6.94 -23.48
CA PRO A 78 -11.58 7.66 -23.95
C PRO A 78 -12.89 7.16 -23.32
N ASN A 79 -12.90 5.94 -22.78
CA ASN A 79 -14.02 5.36 -22.05
C ASN A 79 -13.84 5.44 -20.52
N ALA A 80 -12.89 6.24 -20.02
CA ALA A 80 -12.73 6.46 -18.59
C ALA A 80 -13.92 7.25 -18.03
N ASN A 81 -14.47 6.77 -16.92
CA ASN A 81 -15.51 7.45 -16.17
C ASN A 81 -15.18 7.47 -14.66
N PRO A 82 -14.38 8.46 -14.22
CA PRO A 82 -14.00 8.61 -12.82
C PRO A 82 -15.22 8.82 -11.91
N ASP A 83 -16.22 9.57 -12.35
CA ASP A 83 -17.42 9.86 -11.54
C ASP A 83 -18.24 8.60 -11.26
N GLN A 84 -18.45 7.75 -12.27
CA GLN A 84 -19.08 6.45 -12.05
C GLN A 84 -18.25 5.58 -11.10
N THR A 85 -16.93 5.64 -11.20
CA THR A 85 -16.04 4.89 -10.30
C THR A 85 -16.19 5.38 -8.85
N ARG A 86 -16.28 6.69 -8.60
CA ARG A 86 -16.57 7.27 -7.28
C ARG A 86 -17.93 6.82 -6.73
N GLN A 87 -18.96 6.78 -7.57
CA GLN A 87 -20.29 6.28 -7.18
C GLN A 87 -20.20 4.81 -6.76
N ASN A 88 -19.59 3.96 -7.56
CA ASN A 88 -19.44 2.53 -7.25
C ASN A 88 -18.64 2.31 -5.97
N LEU A 89 -17.60 3.11 -5.70
CA LEU A 89 -16.83 3.03 -4.46
C LEU A 89 -17.63 3.47 -3.23
N SER A 90 -18.49 4.47 -3.39
CA SER A 90 -19.39 4.93 -2.33
C SER A 90 -20.39 3.84 -1.93
N GLU A 91 -20.87 3.04 -2.88
CA GLU A 91 -21.72 1.87 -2.61
C GLU A 91 -21.00 0.78 -1.78
N GLU A 92 -19.67 0.68 -1.89
CA GLU A 92 -18.82 -0.20 -1.07
C GLU A 92 -18.40 0.44 0.26
N GLY A 93 -18.95 1.62 0.59
CA GLY A 93 -18.67 2.33 1.85
C GLY A 93 -17.43 3.22 1.84
N LEU A 94 -16.80 3.43 0.68
CA LEU A 94 -15.69 4.38 0.52
C LEU A 94 -16.21 5.70 -0.04
N ILE A 95 -16.52 6.65 0.84
CA ILE A 95 -17.06 7.96 0.47
C ILE A 95 -15.92 8.95 0.25
N CYS A 96 -15.90 9.60 -0.92
CA CYS A 96 -14.91 10.61 -1.30
C CYS A 96 -14.97 11.85 -0.39
N GLU A 97 -13.83 12.45 -0.08
CA GLU A 97 -13.74 13.73 0.66
C GLU A 97 -14.57 14.85 0.02
N GLU A 98 -14.60 14.93 -1.31
CA GLU A 98 -15.40 15.91 -2.05
C GLU A 98 -16.91 15.78 -1.78
N TRP A 99 -17.37 14.60 -1.34
CA TRP A 99 -18.76 14.30 -1.03
C TRP A 99 -19.02 14.26 0.49
N GLY A 100 -18.09 14.81 1.28
CA GLY A 100 -18.18 14.84 2.74
C GLY A 100 -17.79 13.52 3.42
N GLY A 101 -17.09 12.63 2.70
CA GLY A 101 -16.48 11.44 3.27
C GLY A 101 -15.07 11.67 3.82
N GLU A 102 -14.37 10.57 4.07
CA GLU A 102 -13.03 10.55 4.68
C GLU A 102 -11.96 9.92 3.78
N VAL A 103 -12.34 9.40 2.59
CA VAL A 103 -11.44 8.65 1.72
C VAL A 103 -10.89 9.57 0.63
N PRO A 104 -9.58 9.86 0.62
CA PRO A 104 -8.96 10.62 -0.46
C PRO A 104 -9.00 9.81 -1.76
N MET A 105 -9.51 10.43 -2.83
CA MET A 105 -9.57 9.82 -4.15
C MET A 105 -8.79 10.66 -5.16
N VAL A 106 -7.74 10.09 -5.73
CA VAL A 106 -6.87 10.77 -6.69
C VAL A 106 -7.05 10.16 -8.07
N GLU A 107 -7.52 10.96 -9.01
CA GLU A 107 -7.57 10.61 -10.43
C GLU A 107 -6.17 10.66 -11.05
N CYS A 108 -5.71 9.57 -11.67
CA CYS A 108 -4.35 9.50 -12.24
C CYS A 108 -4.26 8.66 -13.53
N SER A 109 -3.15 8.82 -14.25
CA SER A 109 -2.76 7.89 -15.31
C SER A 109 -1.33 7.44 -15.09
N ALA A 110 -1.16 6.19 -14.67
CA ALA A 110 0.16 5.58 -14.53
C ALA A 110 0.91 5.52 -15.87
N LYS A 111 0.18 5.37 -16.99
CA LYS A 111 0.77 5.27 -18.32
C LYS A 111 1.28 6.61 -18.85
N LYS A 112 0.54 7.69 -18.59
CA LYS A 112 0.87 9.05 -19.03
C LYS A 112 1.61 9.85 -17.96
N ASN A 113 1.84 9.26 -16.80
CA ASN A 113 2.41 9.90 -15.62
C ASN A 113 1.63 11.17 -15.22
N ILE A 114 0.29 11.09 -15.22
CA ILE A 114 -0.60 12.21 -14.86
C ILE A 114 -1.00 12.04 -13.40
N ASN A 115 -0.87 13.12 -12.61
CA ASN A 115 -1.25 13.21 -11.19
C ASN A 115 -0.59 12.17 -10.26
N ILE A 116 0.53 11.56 -10.70
CA ILE A 116 1.29 10.65 -9.84
C ILE A 116 1.94 11.42 -8.69
N ASP A 117 2.47 12.62 -8.95
CA ASP A 117 3.03 13.48 -7.91
C ASP A 117 1.97 13.87 -6.87
N ASN A 118 0.76 14.21 -7.32
CA ASN A 118 -0.38 14.48 -6.44
C ASN A 118 -0.76 13.26 -5.59
N LEU A 119 -0.77 12.05 -6.16
CA LEU A 119 -1.01 10.82 -5.39
C LEU A 119 0.05 10.61 -4.29
N LEU A 120 1.32 10.87 -4.61
CA LEU A 120 2.42 10.76 -3.65
C LEU A 120 2.33 11.82 -2.55
N GLU A 121 1.91 13.04 -2.89
CA GLU A 121 1.64 14.12 -1.93
C GLU A 121 0.51 13.74 -0.98
N VAL A 122 -0.62 13.24 -1.50
CA VAL A 122 -1.74 12.77 -0.67
C VAL A 122 -1.32 11.64 0.27
N ILE A 123 -0.55 10.66 -0.21
CA ILE A 123 0.01 9.59 0.63
C ILE A 123 0.87 10.16 1.77
N THR A 124 1.70 11.15 1.45
CA THR A 124 2.58 11.79 2.43
C THR A 124 1.78 12.53 3.49
N LEU A 125 0.78 13.32 3.08
CA LEU A 125 -0.11 14.03 3.99
C LEU A 125 -0.90 13.07 4.91
N THR A 126 -1.42 11.96 4.36
CA THR A 126 -2.10 10.94 5.17
C THR A 126 -1.16 10.32 6.21
N ALA A 127 0.10 10.08 5.86
CA ALA A 127 1.10 9.54 6.80
C ALA A 127 1.43 10.54 7.93
N GLU A 128 1.51 11.83 7.62
CA GLU A 128 1.75 12.90 8.61
C GLU A 128 0.59 13.03 9.60
N VAL A 129 -0.65 13.02 9.10
CA VAL A 129 -1.86 13.04 9.94
C VAL A 129 -1.93 11.80 10.84
N GLY A 130 -1.46 10.65 10.36
CA GLY A 130 -1.39 9.41 11.14
C GLY A 130 -0.38 9.43 12.29
N GLU A 131 0.45 10.47 12.41
CA GLU A 131 1.53 10.60 13.41
C GLU A 131 2.37 9.32 13.58
N LEU A 132 2.76 8.70 12.46
CA LEU A 132 3.50 7.43 12.47
C LEU A 132 4.80 7.57 13.26
N LYS A 133 5.01 6.66 14.23
CA LYS A 133 6.17 6.67 15.14
C LYS A 133 6.80 5.28 15.19
N ALA A 134 8.12 5.26 15.23
CA ALA A 134 8.90 4.05 15.46
C ALA A 134 9.97 4.29 16.53
N ALA A 135 10.21 3.29 17.37
CA ALA A 135 11.31 3.30 18.34
C ALA A 135 12.58 2.76 17.68
N TYR A 136 13.69 3.49 17.77
CA TYR A 136 14.95 3.11 17.10
C TYR A 136 15.98 2.46 18.04
N ASP A 137 15.90 2.75 19.33
CA ASP A 137 16.81 2.34 20.41
C ASP A 137 16.41 1.03 21.11
N VAL A 138 15.55 0.24 20.45
CA VAL A 138 15.06 -1.06 20.91
C VAL A 138 15.58 -2.19 20.01
N PRO A 139 15.54 -3.46 20.46
CA PRO A 139 15.86 -4.59 19.59
C PRO A 139 15.01 -4.60 18.32
N ALA A 140 15.65 -4.90 17.19
CA ALA A 140 14.99 -4.94 15.90
C ALA A 140 13.87 -5.99 15.89
N ALA A 141 12.70 -5.58 15.40
CA ALA A 141 11.59 -6.50 15.12
C ALA A 141 10.90 -6.09 13.82
N GLY A 142 10.40 -7.09 13.11
CA GLY A 142 9.82 -6.88 11.79
C GLY A 142 9.21 -8.15 11.23
N VAL A 143 8.76 -8.06 9.99
CA VAL A 143 8.08 -9.15 9.29
C VAL A 143 8.90 -9.60 8.09
N VAL A 144 8.97 -10.91 7.88
CA VAL A 144 9.53 -11.50 6.67
C VAL A 144 8.51 -11.36 5.54
N LEU A 145 8.86 -10.58 4.52
CA LEU A 145 8.04 -10.36 3.33
C LEU A 145 8.17 -11.54 2.36
N GLU A 146 9.40 -12.04 2.18
CA GLU A 146 9.72 -13.13 1.27
C GLU A 146 10.99 -13.86 1.73
N SER A 147 11.08 -15.14 1.42
CA SER A 147 12.27 -15.97 1.67
C SER A 147 12.60 -16.81 0.45
N THR A 148 13.87 -16.87 0.09
CA THR A 148 14.39 -17.65 -1.04
C THR A 148 15.66 -18.40 -0.65
N PHE A 149 16.10 -19.35 -1.48
CA PHE A 149 17.34 -20.08 -1.28
C PHE A 149 18.21 -19.94 -2.52
N GLU A 150 19.42 -19.40 -2.34
CA GLU A 150 20.43 -19.29 -3.41
C GLU A 150 21.61 -20.19 -3.07
N ALA A 151 21.97 -21.11 -3.97
CA ALA A 151 23.03 -22.11 -3.71
C ALA A 151 24.38 -21.49 -3.33
N SER A 152 24.69 -20.28 -3.80
CA SER A 152 25.93 -19.56 -3.51
C SER A 152 25.87 -18.71 -2.22
N ARG A 153 24.69 -18.35 -1.75
CA ARG A 153 24.49 -17.39 -0.63
C ARG A 153 23.70 -17.97 0.55
N GLY A 154 23.20 -19.20 0.41
CA GLY A 154 22.34 -19.86 1.38
C GLY A 154 20.91 -19.31 1.36
N SER A 155 20.23 -19.41 2.51
CA SER A 155 18.88 -18.88 2.68
C SER A 155 18.91 -17.36 2.77
N LEU A 156 18.12 -16.71 1.92
CA LEU A 156 17.92 -15.26 1.89
C LEU A 156 16.50 -14.92 2.30
N ALA A 157 16.32 -13.78 2.96
CA ALA A 157 15.00 -13.26 3.31
C ALA A 157 14.96 -11.75 3.15
N THR A 158 13.83 -11.25 2.66
CA THR A 158 13.48 -9.83 2.63
C THR A 158 12.66 -9.52 3.87
N LEU A 159 13.13 -8.59 4.69
CA LEU A 159 12.47 -8.21 5.95
C LEU A 159 12.05 -6.75 5.90
N LEU A 160 10.83 -6.47 6.37
CA LEU A 160 10.42 -5.11 6.74
C LEU A 160 10.69 -4.92 8.24
N VAL A 161 11.65 -4.07 8.58
CA VAL A 161 11.95 -3.71 9.97
C VAL A 161 10.94 -2.66 10.42
N GLN A 162 10.11 -2.98 11.41
CA GLN A 162 9.05 -2.10 11.90
C GLN A 162 9.47 -1.30 13.13
N ARG A 163 10.41 -1.84 13.93
CA ARG A 163 11.00 -1.14 15.07
C ARG A 163 12.43 -1.60 15.31
N GLY A 164 13.18 -0.77 16.01
CA GLY A 164 14.58 -1.00 16.35
C GLY A 164 15.51 -0.82 15.17
N THR A 165 16.78 -1.13 15.39
CA THR A 165 17.81 -1.04 14.36
C THR A 165 18.47 -2.41 14.20
N LEU A 166 18.45 -2.96 12.98
CA LEU A 166 19.16 -4.20 12.66
C LEU A 166 20.54 -3.89 12.07
N ARG A 167 21.59 -4.50 12.62
CA ARG A 167 22.99 -4.30 12.20
C ARG A 167 23.63 -5.62 11.81
N VAL A 168 24.69 -5.53 11.02
CA VAL A 168 25.50 -6.70 10.66
C VAL A 168 26.11 -7.30 11.92
N GLY A 169 25.89 -8.60 12.14
CA GLY A 169 26.33 -9.33 13.33
C GLY A 169 25.22 -9.56 14.36
N ASP A 170 24.05 -8.91 14.22
CA ASP A 170 22.90 -9.17 15.07
C ASP A 170 22.35 -10.59 14.83
N ILE A 171 21.89 -11.22 15.91
CA ILE A 171 21.24 -12.53 15.84
C ILE A 171 19.75 -12.31 15.57
N ALA A 172 19.26 -12.80 14.43
CA ALA A 172 17.85 -12.79 14.08
C ALA A 172 17.23 -14.18 14.27
N ILE A 173 15.99 -14.21 14.78
CA ILE A 173 15.19 -15.42 14.91
C ILE A 173 13.89 -15.20 14.13
N ALA A 174 13.61 -16.07 13.16
CA ALA A 174 12.40 -16.03 12.34
C ALA A 174 11.72 -17.40 12.32
N GLY A 175 10.42 -17.45 12.58
CA GLY A 175 9.64 -18.68 12.67
C GLY A 175 8.23 -18.44 13.22
N ALA A 176 7.38 -19.45 13.11
CA ALA A 176 6.01 -19.40 13.63
C ALA A 176 6.00 -19.65 15.14
N LYS A 177 5.18 -18.88 15.85
CA LYS A 177 4.51 -19.36 17.07
C LYS A 177 3.30 -20.18 16.67
#